data_AF-A0AAX0TXI4-F1
#
_entry.id   AF-A0AAX0TXI4-F1
#
_cell.length_a   1.000
_cell.length_b   1.000
_cell.length_c   1.000
_cell.angle_alpha   90.00
_cell.angle_beta   90.00
_cell.angle_gamma   90.00
#
_symmetry.space_group_name_H-M   'P 1'
#
loop_
_entity.id
_entity.type
_entity.pdbx_description
1 polymer ?
#
loop_
_entity_poly.entity_id
_entity_poly.type
_entity_poly.pdbx_seq_one_letter_code
_entity_poly.pdbx_strand_id
1 'polypeptide(L)'
;MNKYSILRFNQGVTLIELMVVIVIVAIFASIVIPSYQSYSRRATASAAKSEILKLAEQLEQHKSRNFTYRGFTTTSITLPRGGYTIQITDDTTRGNLLTNSAANGQTWVIRATTTDSRNFNFIAKNSGIRCQSLTVTAVDNDCGGTTTCNTCEANSEVWQ
;
A
#
# COMPACT_ATOMS: atom_id res chain seq x y z
N MET A 1 -41.67 51.94 -20.56
CA MET A 1 -40.93 51.09 -19.58
C MET A 1 -41.78 49.88 -19.26
N ASN A 2 -41.57 48.76 -19.97
CA ASN A 2 -42.32 47.53 -19.74
C ASN A 2 -41.72 46.78 -18.55
N LYS A 3 -42.50 46.66 -17.46
CA LYS A 3 -42.12 45.88 -16.28
C LYS A 3 -42.48 44.41 -16.54
N TYR A 4 -41.49 43.60 -16.87
CA TYR A 4 -41.64 42.15 -16.90
C TYR A 4 -41.67 41.63 -15.46
N SER A 5 -42.87 41.40 -14.94
CA SER A 5 -43.10 40.73 -13.66
C SER A 5 -42.70 39.26 -13.77
N ILE A 6 -41.59 38.90 -13.14
CA ILE A 6 -41.14 37.52 -12.99
C ILE A 6 -42.15 36.81 -12.06
N LEU A 7 -43.01 35.97 -12.65
CA LEU A 7 -43.91 35.08 -11.91
C LEU A 7 -43.05 34.06 -11.15
N ARG A 8 -42.99 34.17 -9.82
CA ARG A 8 -42.31 33.20 -8.96
C ARG A 8 -43.24 32.00 -8.73
N PHE A 9 -42.88 30.85 -9.32
CA PHE A 9 -43.48 29.57 -9.01
C PHE A 9 -42.91 29.07 -7.66
N ASN A 10 -43.68 29.19 -6.58
CA ASN A 10 -43.36 28.51 -5.32
C ASN A 10 -43.77 27.04 -5.44
N GLN A 11 -42.88 26.21 -6.00
CA GLN A 11 -43.02 24.75 -5.97
C GLN A 11 -42.44 24.24 -4.65
N GLY A 12 -43.33 23.81 -3.74
CA GLY A 12 -42.93 23.12 -2.50
C GLY A 12 -42.65 21.65 -2.80
N VAL A 13 -41.53 21.13 -2.32
CA VAL A 13 -41.19 19.69 -2.41
C VAL A 13 -42.17 18.91 -1.53
N THR A 14 -42.76 17.84 -2.06
CA THR A 14 -43.68 17.02 -1.26
C THR A 14 -42.92 16.00 -0.40
N LEU A 15 -43.49 15.62 0.75
CA LEU A 15 -42.88 14.62 1.63
C LEU A 15 -42.70 13.27 0.92
N ILE A 16 -43.67 12.90 0.06
CA ILE A 16 -43.61 11.67 -0.72
C ILE A 16 -42.52 11.71 -1.80
N GLU A 17 -42.29 12.86 -2.43
CA GLU A 17 -41.22 13.04 -3.42
C GLU A 17 -39.84 12.88 -2.79
N LEU A 18 -39.67 13.41 -1.57
CA LEU A 18 -38.45 13.17 -0.79
C LEU A 18 -38.27 11.68 -0.41
N MET A 19 -39.35 10.99 -0.03
CA MET A 19 -39.28 9.56 0.33
C MET A 19 -38.81 8.69 -0.83
N VAL A 20 -39.34 8.93 -2.04
CA VAL A 20 -38.92 8.18 -3.23
C VAL A 20 -37.44 8.45 -3.55
N VAL A 21 -36.99 9.70 -3.46
CA VAL A 21 -35.58 10.06 -3.67
C VAL A 21 -34.66 9.34 -2.69
N ILE A 22 -35.01 9.31 -1.40
CA ILE A 22 -34.19 8.63 -0.38
C ILE A 22 -34.13 7.13 -0.64
N VAL A 23 -35.24 6.49 -1.03
CA VAL A 23 -35.27 5.06 -1.38
C VAL A 23 -34.33 4.76 -2.55
N ILE A 24 -34.37 5.59 -3.60
CA ILE A 24 -33.49 5.43 -4.77
C ILE A 24 -32.02 5.61 -4.36
N VAL A 25 -31.69 6.65 -3.58
CA VAL A 25 -30.32 6.89 -3.09
C VAL A 25 -29.83 5.75 -2.21
N ALA A 26 -30.69 5.17 -1.35
CA ALA A 26 -30.33 4.04 -0.50
C ALA A 26 -29.97 2.79 -1.32
N ILE A 27 -30.73 2.50 -2.38
CA ILE A 27 -30.44 1.39 -3.30
C ILE A 27 -29.09 1.62 -3.98
N PHE A 28 -28.82 2.82 -4.51
CA PHE A 28 -27.53 3.11 -5.15
C PHE A 28 -26.35 3.07 -4.18
N ALA A 29 -26.51 3.62 -2.97
CA ALA A 29 -25.45 3.64 -1.96
C ALA A 29 -24.98 2.23 -1.57
N SER A 30 -25.90 1.25 -1.53
CA SER A 30 -25.58 -0.14 -1.19
C SER A 30 -24.58 -0.80 -2.16
N ILE A 31 -24.59 -0.40 -3.43
CA ILE A 31 -23.71 -0.93 -4.48
C ILE A 31 -22.41 -0.14 -4.56
N VAL A 32 -22.50 1.19 -4.45
CA VAL A 32 -21.37 2.10 -4.71
C VAL A 32 -20.31 2.04 -3.59
N ILE A 33 -20.73 1.97 -2.33
CA ILE A 33 -19.82 2.04 -1.17
C ILE A 33 -18.76 0.92 -1.16
N PRO A 34 -19.11 -0.39 -1.27
CA PRO A 34 -18.10 -1.45 -1.23
C PRO A 34 -17.14 -1.39 -2.44
N SER A 35 -17.64 -0.97 -3.61
CA SER A 35 -16.82 -0.81 -4.81
C SER A 35 -15.74 0.25 -4.64
N TYR A 36 -16.09 1.43 -4.12
CA TYR A 36 -15.14 2.53 -3.89
C TYR A 36 -14.02 2.14 -2.90
N GLN A 37 -14.36 1.42 -1.83
CA GLN A 37 -13.38 0.91 -0.89
C GLN A 37 -12.38 -0.05 -1.56
N SER A 38 -12.86 -0.93 -2.44
CA SER A 38 -11.99 -1.85 -3.18
C SER A 38 -11.03 -1.11 -4.13
N TYR A 39 -11.50 -0.05 -4.80
CA TYR A 39 -10.70 0.76 -5.69
C TYR A 39 -9.61 1.53 -4.93
N SER A 40 -9.97 2.18 -3.82
CA SER A 40 -9.01 2.90 -2.98
C SER A 40 -7.90 1.99 -2.46
N ARG A 41 -8.23 0.75 -2.04
CA ARG A 41 -7.25 -0.26 -1.63
C ARG A 41 -6.28 -0.64 -2.75
N ARG A 42 -6.80 -0.91 -3.96
CA ARG A 42 -5.97 -1.24 -5.13
C ARG A 42 -5.03 -0.08 -5.50
N ALA A 43 -5.53 1.15 -5.47
CA ALA A 43 -4.72 2.34 -5.73
C ALA A 43 -3.58 2.49 -4.71
N THR A 44 -3.87 2.22 -3.44
CA THR A 44 -2.89 2.30 -2.36
C THR A 44 -1.83 1.20 -2.45
N ALA A 45 -2.26 -0.04 -2.70
CA ALA A 45 -1.36 -1.16 -2.97
C ALA A 45 -0.45 -0.88 -4.18
N SER A 46 -1.01 -0.32 -5.26
CA SER A 46 -0.22 0.06 -6.45
C SER A 46 0.82 1.15 -6.14
N ALA A 47 0.48 2.13 -5.29
CA ALA A 47 1.42 3.16 -4.87
C ALA A 47 2.59 2.57 -4.06
N ALA A 48 2.29 1.66 -3.13
CA ALA A 48 3.32 0.95 -2.37
C ALA A 48 4.23 0.13 -3.30
N LYS A 49 3.68 -0.63 -4.25
CA LYS A 49 4.44 -1.37 -5.26
C LYS A 49 5.35 -0.46 -6.10
N SER A 50 4.84 0.71 -6.51
CA SER A 50 5.62 1.69 -7.27
C SER A 50 6.83 2.22 -6.48
N GLU A 51 6.65 2.55 -5.20
CA GLU A 51 7.77 3.00 -4.36
C GLU A 51 8.78 1.88 -4.10
N ILE A 52 8.32 0.63 -3.92
CA ILE A 52 9.21 -0.53 -3.81
C ILE A 52 10.09 -0.67 -5.06
N LEU A 53 9.51 -0.57 -6.26
CA LEU A 53 10.25 -0.67 -7.52
C LEU A 53 11.27 0.46 -7.68
N LYS A 54 10.90 1.68 -7.31
CA LYS A 54 11.80 2.84 -7.31
C LYS A 54 12.98 2.64 -6.35
N LEU A 55 12.73 2.14 -5.15
CA LEU A 55 13.78 1.82 -4.17
C LEU A 55 14.68 0.69 -4.65
N ALA A 56 14.11 -0.34 -5.28
CA ALA A 56 14.87 -1.42 -5.89
C ALA A 56 15.82 -0.88 -6.97
N GLU A 57 15.35 0.01 -7.84
CA GLU A 57 16.20 0.67 -8.84
C GLU A 57 17.34 1.46 -8.19
N GLN A 58 17.05 2.24 -7.14
CA GLN A 58 18.07 3.00 -6.40
C GLN A 58 19.11 2.08 -5.73
N LEU A 59 18.69 0.93 -5.22
CA LEU A 59 19.59 -0.08 -4.67
C LEU A 59 20.51 -0.66 -5.74
N GLU A 60 19.99 -0.98 -6.92
CA GLU A 60 20.81 -1.47 -8.03
C GLU A 60 21.80 -0.41 -8.53
N GLN A 61 21.37 0.86 -8.62
CA GLN A 61 22.27 1.97 -8.92
C GLN A 61 23.37 2.12 -7.87
N HIS A 62 23.03 1.96 -6.58
CA HIS A 62 24.00 2.02 -5.49
C HIS A 62 25.03 0.89 -5.59
N LYS A 63 24.59 -0.34 -5.84
CA LYS A 63 25.49 -1.48 -6.05
C LYS A 63 26.37 -1.30 -7.28
N SER A 64 25.85 -0.72 -8.36
CA SER A 64 26.66 -0.45 -9.55
C SER A 64 27.82 0.52 -9.26
N ARG A 65 27.66 1.46 -8.32
CA ARG A 65 28.70 2.43 -7.95
C ARG A 65 29.66 1.90 -6.88
N ASN A 66 29.14 1.19 -5.89
CA ASN A 66 29.89 0.80 -4.70
C ASN A 66 30.24 -0.70 -4.65
N PHE A 67 29.81 -1.49 -5.64
CA PHE A 67 29.90 -2.96 -5.69
C PHE A 67 29.22 -3.69 -4.51
N THR A 68 28.50 -2.95 -3.67
CA THR A 68 27.76 -3.47 -2.51
C THR A 68 26.51 -2.63 -2.25
N TYR A 69 25.49 -3.22 -1.63
CA TYR A 69 24.34 -2.50 -1.10
C TYR A 69 24.61 -1.90 0.30
N ARG A 70 25.74 -2.21 0.94
CA ARG A 70 26.12 -1.64 2.24
C ARG A 70 26.23 -0.11 2.20
N GLY A 71 25.79 0.54 3.26
CA GLY A 71 25.80 2.00 3.37
C GLY A 71 24.64 2.68 2.64
N PHE A 72 23.79 1.92 1.94
CA PHE A 72 22.55 2.45 1.40
C PHE A 72 21.66 2.94 2.54
N THR A 73 21.44 4.25 2.58
CA THR A 73 20.68 4.91 3.64
C THR A 73 19.32 5.31 3.08
N THR A 74 18.29 4.60 3.51
CA THR A 74 16.91 5.06 3.37
C THR A 74 16.26 5.06 4.73
N THR A 75 15.96 6.26 5.21
CA THR A 75 15.05 6.44 6.34
C THR A 75 13.71 5.82 5.97
N SER A 76 13.06 5.13 6.91
CA SER A 76 11.75 4.53 6.69
C SER A 76 10.81 5.51 6.00
N ILE A 77 10.30 5.14 4.82
CA ILE A 77 9.41 6.02 4.04
C ILE A 77 7.98 5.74 4.48
N THR A 78 7.30 6.76 4.99
CA THR A 78 5.87 6.68 5.26
C THR A 78 5.10 7.26 4.08
N LEU A 79 4.29 6.44 3.40
CA LEU A 79 3.43 6.93 2.33
C LEU A 79 2.19 7.63 2.93
N PRO A 80 1.89 8.88 2.51
CA PRO A 80 0.72 9.61 3.03
C PRO A 80 -0.60 8.96 2.63
N ARG A 81 -0.66 8.21 1.52
CA ARG A 81 -1.80 7.34 1.17
C ARG A 81 -1.55 5.93 1.69
N GLY A 82 -2.43 5.49 2.60
CA GLY A 82 -2.48 4.10 3.07
C GLY A 82 -1.62 3.75 4.27
N GLY A 83 -0.87 4.70 4.82
CA GLY A 83 -0.09 4.49 6.04
C GLY A 83 0.98 3.40 5.91
N TYR A 84 1.50 3.20 4.70
CA TYR A 84 2.59 2.24 4.50
C TYR A 84 3.88 2.79 5.07
N THR A 85 4.56 1.98 5.87
CA THR A 85 5.94 2.17 6.33
C THR A 85 6.82 1.22 5.56
N ILE A 86 7.78 1.77 4.81
CA ILE A 86 8.75 0.98 4.06
C ILE A 86 10.07 0.89 4.83
N GLN A 87 10.60 -0.31 4.98
CA GLN A 87 11.88 -0.59 5.62
C GLN A 87 12.76 -1.43 4.70
N ILE A 88 14.07 -1.17 4.74
CA ILE A 88 15.06 -1.89 3.93
C ILE A 88 16.10 -2.48 4.86
N THR A 89 16.30 -3.79 4.75
CA THR A 89 17.25 -4.56 5.55
C THR A 89 18.08 -5.48 4.68
N ASP A 90 19.19 -5.97 5.21
CA ASP A 90 19.95 -7.05 4.62
C ASP A 90 19.17 -8.38 4.73
N ASP A 91 19.18 -9.19 3.66
CA ASP A 91 18.45 -10.47 3.59
C ASP A 91 19.21 -11.58 4.34
N THR A 92 20.55 -11.53 4.35
CA THR A 92 21.40 -12.57 4.93
C THR A 92 21.58 -12.36 6.43
N THR A 93 21.77 -11.10 6.82
CA THR A 93 21.95 -10.65 8.20
C THR A 93 20.65 -10.02 8.67
N ARG A 94 19.72 -10.90 9.02
CA ARG A 94 18.31 -10.60 9.34
C ARG A 94 18.16 -9.37 10.24
N GLY A 95 17.22 -8.49 9.88
CA GLY A 95 16.85 -7.31 10.66
C GLY A 95 17.88 -6.18 10.68
N ASN A 96 19.10 -6.41 10.20
CA ASN A 96 20.10 -5.35 10.13
C ASN A 96 19.82 -4.41 8.96
N LEU A 97 19.82 -3.12 9.24
CA LEU A 97 19.88 -2.10 8.20
C LEU A 97 21.16 -2.27 7.38
N LEU A 98 21.11 -1.91 6.10
CA LEU A 98 22.28 -1.96 5.21
C LEU A 98 23.43 -1.04 5.65
N THR A 99 23.18 -0.12 6.58
CA THR A 99 24.17 0.75 7.21
C THR A 99 24.88 0.10 8.40
N ASN A 100 24.37 -1.01 8.93
CA ASN A 100 24.98 -1.75 10.03
C ASN A 100 26.31 -2.38 9.56
N SER A 101 27.34 -2.30 10.40
CA SER A 101 28.64 -2.92 10.11
C SER A 101 28.56 -4.43 9.90
N ALA A 102 27.59 -5.09 10.56
CA ALA A 102 27.31 -6.52 10.43
C ALA A 102 26.57 -6.91 9.14
N ALA A 103 26.01 -5.96 8.37
CA ALA A 103 25.31 -6.28 7.13
C ALA A 103 26.28 -6.84 6.08
N ASN A 104 25.89 -7.93 5.40
CA ASN A 104 26.65 -8.53 4.31
C ASN A 104 26.67 -7.63 3.06
N GLY A 105 25.55 -6.95 2.76
CA GLY A 105 25.44 -6.00 1.65
C GLY A 105 25.38 -6.62 0.28
N GLN A 106 25.17 -7.94 0.19
CA GLN A 106 25.06 -8.66 -1.09
C GLN A 106 23.61 -8.82 -1.55
N THR A 107 22.67 -8.79 -0.60
CA THR A 107 21.24 -8.99 -0.84
C THR A 107 20.45 -8.08 0.08
N TRP A 108 19.24 -7.73 -0.35
CA TRP A 108 18.38 -6.80 0.35
C TRP A 108 16.94 -7.31 0.38
N VAL A 109 16.21 -6.89 1.40
CA VAL A 109 14.76 -7.07 1.53
C VAL A 109 14.13 -5.70 1.76
N ILE A 110 13.13 -5.38 0.95
CA ILE A 110 12.24 -4.25 1.17
C ILE A 110 10.94 -4.81 1.76
N ARG A 111 10.56 -4.30 2.93
CA ARG A 111 9.28 -4.52 3.56
C ARG A 111 8.43 -3.27 3.42
N ALA A 112 7.18 -3.42 3.00
CA ALA A 112 6.17 -2.37 3.11
C ALA A 112 5.02 -2.88 4.00
N THR A 113 4.89 -2.33 5.20
CA THR A 113 3.82 -2.68 6.16
C THR A 113 2.87 -1.53 6.38
N THR A 114 1.61 -1.82 6.68
CA THR A 114 0.59 -0.83 6.99
C THR A 114 -0.12 -1.22 8.28
N THR A 115 -0.62 -0.23 9.01
CA THR A 115 -1.43 -0.46 10.21
C THR A 115 -2.89 -0.79 9.89
N ASP A 116 -3.33 -0.62 8.64
CA ASP A 116 -4.68 -0.95 8.19
C ASP A 116 -4.78 -2.43 7.83
N SER A 117 -5.56 -3.19 8.60
CA SER A 117 -5.77 -4.63 8.41
C SER A 117 -6.48 -5.01 7.09
N ARG A 118 -7.00 -4.03 6.37
CA ARG A 118 -7.67 -4.22 5.07
C ARG A 118 -6.73 -4.07 3.88
N ASN A 119 -5.50 -3.60 4.12
CA ASN A 119 -4.49 -3.39 3.09
C ASN A 119 -3.45 -4.51 3.11
N PHE A 120 -2.87 -4.81 1.95
CA PHE A 120 -1.84 -5.84 1.82
C PHE A 120 -0.47 -5.29 2.20
N ASN A 121 0.28 -6.03 3.00
CA ASN A 121 1.69 -5.81 3.26
C ASN A 121 2.53 -6.53 2.19
N PHE A 122 3.71 -6.01 1.87
CA PHE A 122 4.56 -6.52 0.79
C PHE A 122 5.98 -6.82 1.25
N ILE A 123 6.57 -7.87 0.66
CA ILE A 123 8.02 -8.14 0.67
C ILE A 123 8.52 -8.15 -0.76
N ALA A 124 9.63 -7.45 -0.99
CA ALA A 124 10.43 -7.56 -2.20
C ALA A 124 11.89 -7.86 -1.88
N LYS A 125 12.53 -8.59 -2.78
CA LYS A 125 13.96 -8.90 -2.74
C LYS A 125 14.61 -8.44 -4.04
N ASN A 126 15.92 -8.67 -4.15
CA ASN A 126 16.67 -8.50 -5.40
C ASN A 126 16.06 -9.19 -6.63
N SER A 127 15.22 -10.22 -6.43
CA SER A 127 14.48 -10.93 -7.47
C SER A 127 13.06 -10.40 -7.73
N GLY A 128 12.70 -9.25 -7.16
CA GLY A 128 11.40 -8.61 -7.32
C GLY A 128 10.46 -8.80 -6.12
N ILE A 129 9.19 -8.44 -6.33
CA ILE A 129 8.14 -8.56 -5.30
C ILE A 129 7.81 -10.04 -5.13
N ARG A 130 7.98 -10.56 -3.90
CA ARG A 130 7.80 -11.99 -3.61
C ARG A 130 6.48 -12.28 -2.94
N CYS A 131 5.90 -11.30 -2.26
CA CYS A 131 4.73 -11.54 -1.43
C CYS A 131 3.78 -10.36 -1.26
N GLN A 132 2.49 -10.70 -1.14
CA GLN A 132 1.46 -9.81 -0.59
C GLN A 132 0.59 -10.54 0.45
N SER A 133 0.41 -9.97 1.65
CA SER A 133 -0.40 -10.57 2.72
C SER A 133 -1.13 -9.52 3.56
N LEU A 134 -2.35 -9.82 4.00
CA LEU A 134 -3.10 -8.94 4.93
C LEU A 134 -2.52 -8.96 6.35
N THR A 135 -1.75 -10.00 6.69
CA THR A 135 -1.18 -10.18 8.03
C THR A 135 0.24 -9.63 8.06
N VAL A 136 0.53 -8.66 8.94
CA VAL A 136 1.88 -8.06 9.09
C VAL A 136 2.94 -9.10 9.45
N THR A 137 2.61 -10.06 10.33
CA THR A 137 3.55 -11.09 10.79
C THR A 137 3.94 -12.08 9.69
N ALA A 138 3.08 -12.27 8.69
CA ALA A 138 3.38 -13.08 7.50
C ALA A 138 4.36 -12.40 6.54
N VAL A 139 4.76 -11.17 6.85
CA VAL A 139 5.62 -10.30 6.04
C VAL A 139 6.81 -9.85 6.87
N ASP A 140 7.25 -10.63 7.89
CA ASP A 140 8.35 -10.31 8.82
C ASP A 140 9.77 -10.72 8.33
N ASN A 141 10.80 -10.00 8.80
CA ASN A 141 12.23 -10.02 8.48
C ASN A 141 12.94 -10.64 9.68
N ASP A 142 12.34 -10.52 10.87
CA ASP A 142 12.74 -11.25 12.05
C ASP A 142 11.86 -12.50 12.16
N CYS A 143 12.53 -13.64 12.23
CA CYS A 143 11.94 -14.92 11.90
C CYS A 143 11.43 -15.71 13.10
N GLY A 144 11.51 -15.15 14.30
CA GLY A 144 11.28 -15.91 15.54
C GLY A 144 12.09 -17.21 15.62
N GLY A 145 13.18 -17.35 14.85
CA GLY A 145 13.99 -18.58 14.74
C GLY A 145 13.64 -19.54 13.58
N THR A 146 12.64 -19.26 12.73
CA THR A 146 12.22 -20.15 11.63
C THR A 146 12.85 -19.79 10.28
N THR A 147 13.11 -20.78 9.41
CA THR A 147 13.94 -20.64 8.19
C THR A 147 13.23 -19.97 6.99
N THR A 148 11.95 -19.60 7.09
CA THR A 148 11.08 -19.28 5.92
C THR A 148 10.36 -17.92 5.98
N CYS A 149 10.98 -16.84 6.45
CA CYS A 149 10.28 -15.53 6.58
C CYS A 149 10.55 -14.55 5.44
N ASN A 150 11.41 -14.91 4.50
CA ASN A 150 11.58 -14.14 3.26
C ASN A 150 10.71 -14.74 2.14
N THR A 151 9.66 -15.45 2.54
CA THR A 151 8.69 -16.16 1.70
C THR A 151 7.29 -15.95 2.27
N CYS A 152 6.32 -15.83 1.37
CA CYS A 152 4.91 -15.88 1.67
C CYS A 152 4.51 -17.09 2.54
N GLU A 153 3.78 -16.86 3.64
CA GLU A 153 3.06 -17.94 4.33
C GLU A 153 1.99 -18.58 3.42
N ALA A 154 1.61 -19.82 3.73
CA ALA A 154 0.50 -20.52 3.10
C ALA A 154 -0.78 -19.68 3.29
N ASN A 155 -1.20 -18.97 2.23
CA ASN A 155 -2.36 -18.04 2.08
C ASN A 155 -1.98 -16.66 1.52
N SER A 156 -0.74 -16.48 1.05
CA SER A 156 -0.33 -15.27 0.33
C SER A 156 -0.03 -15.55 -1.14
N GLU A 157 -0.44 -14.62 -2.00
CA GLU A 157 -0.22 -14.74 -3.44
C GLU A 157 1.25 -14.44 -3.74
N VAL A 158 1.98 -15.50 -4.08
CA VAL A 158 3.35 -15.43 -4.59
C VAL A 158 3.27 -15.07 -6.08
N TRP A 159 3.79 -13.90 -6.43
CA TRP A 159 3.99 -13.53 -7.82
C TRP A 159 5.43 -13.93 -8.18
N GLN A 160 5.59 -14.91 -9.07
CA GLN A 160 6.89 -15.36 -9.57
C GLN A 160 7.43 -14.41 -10.64
#